data_AF-A0A6B1BTW7-F1
#
_entry.id   AF-A0A6B1BTW7-F1
#
_cell.length_a   1.000
_cell.length_b   1.000
_cell.length_c   1.000
_cell.angle_alpha   90.00
_cell.angle_beta   90.00
_cell.angle_gamma   90.00
#
_symmetry.space_group_name_H-M   'P 1'
#
loop_
_entity.id
_entity.type
_entity.pdbx_description
1 polymer ?
#
loop_
_entity_poly.entity_id
_entity_poly.type
_entity_poly.pdbx_seq_one_letter_code
_entity_poly.pdbx_strand_id
1 'polypeptide(L)'
;MDADNTIDINRELLSAYLDDVLTEADRARVEILLRTSDSLRRELAEMVRVRKLFAAWSPPSPDRFFVRRVDIKVQEEVARMKNRWGFQKFATAAMLLISIGSLAFLTQRLDRNVEPVTLDAFLQGSLDREVREVVSLTEDDFSKDRVLDLVLSDNTR
;
A
#
# COMPACT_ATOMS: atom_id res chain seq x y z
N MET A 1 8.79 7.55 -54.73
CA MET A 1 8.48 6.14 -54.37
C MET A 1 7.65 6.10 -53.08
N ASP A 2 6.88 7.18 -52.78
CA ASP A 2 6.45 7.49 -51.40
C ASP A 2 4.93 7.39 -51.18
N ALA A 3 4.16 7.30 -52.28
CA ALA A 3 2.72 7.16 -52.21
C ALA A 3 2.29 5.78 -51.67
N ASP A 4 3.06 4.74 -51.98
CA ASP A 4 2.76 3.36 -51.59
C ASP A 4 2.91 3.15 -50.08
N ASN A 5 3.98 3.67 -49.49
CA ASN A 5 4.23 3.62 -48.05
C ASN A 5 3.19 4.43 -47.24
N THR A 6 2.72 5.55 -47.80
CA THR A 6 1.71 6.39 -47.13
C THR A 6 0.34 5.71 -47.10
N ILE A 7 -0.02 4.95 -48.13
CA ILE A 7 -1.28 4.20 -48.19
C ILE A 7 -1.27 3.08 -47.15
N ASP A 8 -0.15 2.36 -47.02
CA ASP A 8 -0.03 1.23 -46.09
C ASP A 8 -0.15 1.68 -44.62
N ILE A 9 0.56 2.76 -44.26
CA ILE A 9 0.49 3.37 -42.92
C ILE A 9 -0.94 3.84 -42.59
N ASN A 10 -1.64 4.45 -43.54
CA ASN A 10 -3.01 4.90 -43.32
C ASN A 10 -3.98 3.72 -43.13
N ARG A 11 -3.76 2.61 -43.84
CA ARG A 11 -4.59 1.41 -43.73
C ARG A 11 -4.40 0.71 -42.39
N GLU A 12 -3.16 0.62 -41.90
CA GLU A 12 -2.85 0.10 -40.57
C GLU A 12 -3.53 0.94 -39.48
N LEU A 13 -3.44 2.27 -39.57
CA LEU A 13 -4.11 3.19 -38.65
C LEU A 13 -5.64 3.05 -38.68
N LEU A 14 -6.25 2.91 -39.86
CA LEU A 14 -7.70 2.68 -39.99
C LEU A 14 -8.12 1.32 -39.39
N SER A 15 -7.29 0.28 -39.55
CA SER A 15 -7.55 -1.02 -38.90
C SER A 15 -7.49 -0.91 -37.39
N ALA A 16 -6.44 -0.29 -36.84
CA ALA A 16 -6.30 -0.07 -35.40
C ALA A 16 -7.43 0.80 -34.83
N TYR A 17 -7.93 1.77 -35.61
CA TYR A 17 -9.10 2.58 -35.27
C TYR A 17 -10.36 1.73 -35.16
N LEU A 18 -10.58 0.76 -36.07
CA LEU A 18 -11.74 -0.14 -36.02
C LEU A 18 -11.69 -1.13 -34.86
N ASP A 19 -10.50 -1.53 -34.44
CA ASP A 19 -10.29 -2.47 -33.34
C ASP A 19 -10.28 -1.80 -31.95
N ASP A 20 -10.46 -0.47 -31.89
CA ASP A 20 -10.48 0.33 -30.65
C ASP A 20 -9.13 0.30 -29.88
N VAL A 21 -8.01 0.04 -30.56
CA VAL A 21 -6.68 -0.13 -29.96
C VAL A 21 -5.83 1.15 -30.00
N LEU A 22 -6.28 2.17 -30.73
CA LEU A 22 -5.57 3.45 -30.82
C LEU A 22 -5.59 4.24 -29.51
N THR A 23 -4.49 4.96 -29.27
CA THR A 23 -4.45 5.99 -28.24
C THR A 23 -5.39 7.15 -28.57
N GLU A 24 -5.78 7.94 -27.58
CA GLU A 24 -6.69 9.08 -27.77
C GLU A 24 -6.12 10.12 -28.76
N ALA A 25 -4.80 10.33 -28.73
CA ALA A 25 -4.11 11.25 -29.64
C ALA A 25 -4.16 10.76 -31.10
N ASP A 26 -3.91 9.46 -31.31
CA ASP A 26 -3.95 8.86 -32.64
C ASP A 26 -5.37 8.79 -33.19
N ARG A 27 -6.36 8.54 -32.32
CA ARG A 27 -7.78 8.60 -32.68
C ARG A 27 -8.17 9.97 -33.20
N ALA A 28 -7.82 11.03 -32.48
CA ALA A 28 -8.09 12.40 -32.91
C ALA A 28 -7.42 12.72 -34.26
N ARG A 29 -6.20 12.22 -34.49
CA ARG A 29 -5.49 12.36 -35.77
C ARG A 29 -6.23 11.65 -36.90
N VAL A 30 -6.69 10.42 -36.69
CA VAL A 30 -7.47 9.66 -37.68
C VAL A 30 -8.79 10.36 -37.98
N GLU A 31 -9.48 10.91 -36.98
CA GLU A 31 -10.71 11.69 -37.21
C GLU A 31 -10.47 12.93 -38.07
N ILE A 32 -9.37 13.65 -37.87
CA ILE A 32 -8.99 14.78 -38.71
C ILE A 32 -8.74 14.31 -40.15
N LEU A 33 -8.02 13.21 -40.34
CA LEU A 33 -7.75 12.63 -41.67
C LEU A 33 -9.03 12.16 -42.37
N LEU A 34 -9.97 11.58 -41.63
CA LEU A 34 -11.27 11.18 -42.15
C LEU A 34 -12.14 12.37 -42.56
N ARG A 35 -12.03 13.52 -41.87
CA ARG A 35 -12.75 14.74 -42.26
C ARG A 35 -12.22 15.36 -43.53
N THR A 36 -10.91 15.24 -43.78
CA THR A 36 -10.25 15.89 -44.92
C THR A 36 -10.17 15.03 -46.17
N SER A 37 -10.24 13.70 -46.06
CA SER A 37 -10.03 12.78 -47.17
C SER A 37 -11.22 11.88 -47.48
N ASP A 38 -11.79 12.05 -48.67
CA ASP A 38 -12.87 11.21 -49.20
C ASP A 38 -12.45 9.78 -49.53
N SER A 39 -11.16 9.57 -49.84
CA SER A 39 -10.65 8.22 -50.13
C SER A 39 -10.57 7.39 -48.85
N LEU A 40 -10.07 7.96 -47.75
CA LEU A 40 -9.99 7.29 -46.45
C LEU A 40 -11.38 6.97 -45.89
N ARG A 41 -12.36 7.86 -46.08
CA ARG A 41 -13.76 7.58 -45.71
C ARG A 41 -14.34 6.39 -46.48
N ARG A 42 -14.07 6.29 -47.78
CA ARG A 42 -14.50 5.16 -48.61
C ARG A 42 -13.83 3.86 -48.18
N GLU A 43 -12.53 3.90 -47.90
CA GLU A 43 -11.77 2.74 -47.42
C GLU A 43 -12.30 2.25 -46.05
N LEU A 44 -12.50 3.16 -45.10
CA LEU A 44 -13.11 2.83 -43.81
C LEU A 44 -14.50 2.22 -43.97
N ALA A 45 -15.34 2.78 -44.87
CA ALA A 45 -16.66 2.24 -45.14
C ALA A 45 -16.61 0.81 -45.69
N GLU A 46 -15.65 0.51 -46.58
CA GLU A 46 -15.45 -0.83 -47.13
C GLU A 46 -14.95 -1.81 -46.07
N MET A 47 -13.99 -1.40 -45.22
CA MET A 47 -13.53 -2.22 -44.08
C MET A 47 -14.67 -2.55 -43.12
N VAL A 48 -15.51 -1.56 -42.78
CA VAL A 48 -16.71 -1.75 -41.96
C VAL A 48 -17.70 -2.71 -42.62
N ARG A 49 -17.90 -2.59 -43.94
CA ARG A 49 -18.78 -3.49 -44.69
C ARG A 49 -18.27 -4.93 -44.62
N VAL A 50 -16.99 -5.15 -44.86
CA VAL A 50 -16.36 -6.48 -44.77
C VAL A 50 -16.49 -7.04 -43.36
N ARG A 51 -16.21 -6.25 -42.32
CA ARG A 51 -16.38 -6.66 -40.92
C ARG A 51 -17.82 -7.08 -40.62
N LYS A 52 -18.81 -6.35 -41.13
CA LYS A 52 -20.23 -6.71 -40.96
C LYS A 52 -20.58 -8.03 -41.64
N LEU A 53 -19.99 -8.32 -42.81
CA LEU A 53 -20.17 -9.62 -43.48
C LEU A 53 -19.63 -10.77 -42.63
N PHE A 54 -18.45 -10.60 -42.04
CA PHE A 54 -17.88 -11.61 -41.13
C PHE A 54 -18.65 -11.71 -39.81
N ALA A 55 -19.17 -10.61 -39.28
CA ALA A 55 -20.00 -10.63 -38.08
C ALA A 55 -21.35 -11.34 -38.31
N ALA A 56 -21.85 -11.36 -39.55
CA ALA A 56 -23.04 -12.11 -39.93
C ALA A 56 -22.79 -13.63 -40.02
N TRP A 57 -21.53 -14.07 -40.06
CA TRP A 57 -21.22 -15.49 -39.93
C TRP A 57 -21.43 -15.94 -38.49
N SER A 58 -22.33 -16.90 -38.30
CA SER A 58 -22.48 -17.54 -37.00
C SER A 58 -21.17 -18.24 -36.63
N PRO A 59 -20.62 -18.00 -35.43
CA PRO A 59 -19.44 -18.72 -34.98
C PRO A 59 -19.74 -20.22 -34.97
N PRO A 60 -18.76 -21.07 -35.30
CA PRO A 60 -18.96 -22.52 -35.23
C PRO A 60 -19.32 -22.90 -33.79
N SER A 61 -20.33 -23.75 -33.63
CA SER A 61 -20.64 -24.31 -32.32
C SER A 61 -19.40 -25.05 -31.81
N PRO A 62 -18.94 -24.80 -30.57
CA PRO A 62 -17.84 -25.54 -30.00
C PRO A 62 -18.21 -27.03 -29.93
N ASP A 63 -17.20 -27.88 -30.14
CA ASP A 63 -17.36 -29.33 -29.99
C ASP A 63 -17.72 -29.69 -28.54
N ARG A 64 -18.52 -30.74 -28.35
CA ARG A 64 -19.02 -31.17 -27.04
C ARG A 64 -17.88 -31.53 -26.09
N PHE A 65 -16.78 -32.07 -26.59
CA PHE A 65 -15.61 -32.38 -25.77
C PHE A 65 -14.86 -31.12 -25.32
N PHE A 66 -14.86 -30.06 -26.13
CA PHE A 66 -14.30 -28.77 -25.73
C PHE A 66 -15.08 -28.18 -24.57
N VAL A 67 -16.41 -28.09 -24.68
CA VAL A 67 -17.28 -27.57 -23.63
C VAL A 67 -17.06 -28.33 -22.32
N ARG A 68 -17.06 -29.67 -22.37
CA ARG A 68 -16.83 -30.52 -21.20
C ARG A 68 -15.47 -30.26 -20.53
N ARG A 69 -14.40 -30.07 -21.31
CA ARG A 69 -13.06 -29.78 -20.75
C ARG A 69 -13.00 -28.42 -20.07
N VAL A 70 -13.66 -27.41 -20.66
CA VAL A 70 -13.74 -26.07 -20.07
C VAL A 70 -14.53 -26.12 -18.77
N ASP A 71 -15.68 -26.80 -18.75
CA ASP A 71 -16.50 -26.95 -17.54
C ASP A 71 -15.73 -27.63 -16.41
N ILE A 72 -15.00 -28.71 -16.69
CA ILE A 72 -14.18 -29.39 -15.68
C ILE A 72 -13.13 -28.42 -15.10
N LYS A 73 -12.41 -27.68 -15.96
CA LYS A 73 -11.39 -26.72 -15.50
C LYS A 73 -12.00 -25.59 -14.67
N VAL A 74 -13.13 -25.03 -15.10
CA VAL A 74 -13.83 -23.97 -14.35
C VAL A 74 -14.27 -24.49 -12.98
N GLN A 75 -14.83 -25.70 -12.91
CA GLN A 75 -15.23 -26.31 -11.63
C GLN A 75 -14.04 -26.55 -10.70
N GLU A 76 -12.90 -27.01 -11.22
CA GLU A 76 -11.68 -27.19 -10.44
C GLU A 76 -11.15 -25.87 -9.87
N GLU A 77 -11.18 -24.79 -10.67
CA GLU A 77 -10.75 -23.46 -10.21
C GLU A 77 -11.69 -22.89 -9.15
N VAL A 78 -13.00 -23.02 -9.37
CA VAL A 78 -14.01 -22.60 -8.38
C VAL A 78 -13.86 -23.39 -7.08
N ALA A 79 -13.61 -24.70 -7.15
CA ALA A 79 -13.36 -25.54 -5.97
C ALA A 79 -12.09 -25.11 -5.22
N ARG A 80 -11.01 -24.78 -5.94
CA ARG A 80 -9.77 -24.25 -5.35
C ARG A 80 -9.99 -22.91 -4.65
N MET A 81 -10.76 -22.00 -5.26
CA MET A 81 -11.08 -20.71 -4.65
C MET A 81 -11.94 -20.88 -3.37
N LYS A 82 -12.92 -21.78 -3.40
CA LYS A 82 -13.76 -22.09 -2.23
C LYS A 82 -12.94 -22.65 -1.05
N ASN A 83 -11.98 -23.53 -1.32
CA ASN A 83 -11.09 -24.06 -0.28
C ASN A 83 -10.17 -22.99 0.32
N ARG A 84 -9.68 -22.04 -0.48
CA ARG A 84 -8.90 -20.90 0.03
C ARG A 84 -9.71 -20.00 0.97
N TRP A 85 -10.97 -19.72 0.62
CA TRP A 85 -11.87 -18.91 1.44
C TRP A 85 -12.22 -19.57 2.79
N GLY A 86 -12.37 -20.89 2.81
CA GLY A 86 -12.55 -21.64 4.06
C GLY A 86 -11.33 -21.52 4.98
N PHE A 87 -10.13 -21.72 4.44
CA PHE A 87 -8.88 -21.71 5.21
C PHE A 87 -8.54 -20.34 5.82
N GLN A 88 -8.84 -19.23 5.12
CA GLN A 88 -8.63 -17.87 5.64
C GLN A 88 -9.45 -17.58 6.90
N LYS A 89 -10.68 -18.09 6.98
CA LYS A 89 -11.54 -17.92 8.17
C LYS A 89 -11.01 -18.73 9.36
N PHE A 90 -10.46 -19.92 9.13
CA PHE A 90 -9.84 -20.70 10.20
C PHE A 90 -8.53 -20.09 10.70
N ALA A 91 -7.69 -19.57 9.79
CA ALA A 91 -6.42 -18.95 10.16
C ALA A 91 -6.61 -17.68 11.03
N THR A 92 -7.60 -16.85 10.69
CA THR A 92 -7.94 -15.65 11.47
C THR A 92 -8.49 -15.99 12.85
N ALA A 93 -9.38 -16.98 12.96
CA ALA A 93 -9.88 -17.46 14.24
C ALA A 93 -8.75 -18.05 15.12
N ALA A 94 -7.84 -18.84 14.52
CA ALA A 94 -6.71 -19.42 15.23
C ALA A 94 -5.73 -18.35 15.75
N MET A 95 -5.41 -17.34 14.94
CA MET A 95 -4.56 -16.22 15.40
C MET A 95 -5.20 -15.47 16.57
N LEU A 96 -6.50 -15.21 16.52
CA LEU A 96 -7.21 -14.51 17.60
C LEU A 96 -7.17 -15.32 18.91
N LEU A 97 -7.36 -16.64 18.84
CA LEU A 97 -7.24 -17.53 19.99
C LEU A 97 -5.81 -17.56 20.55
N ILE A 98 -4.79 -17.57 19.70
CA ILE A 98 -3.38 -17.50 20.13
C ILE A 98 -3.11 -16.17 20.82
N SER A 99 -3.62 -15.05 20.29
CA SER A 99 -3.45 -13.73 20.89
C SER A 99 -4.13 -13.62 22.26
N ILE A 100 -5.38 -14.11 22.38
CA ILE A 100 -6.10 -14.13 23.66
C ILE A 100 -5.36 -15.03 24.68
N GLY A 101 -4.96 -16.23 24.26
CA GLY A 101 -4.24 -17.16 25.13
C GLY A 101 -2.89 -16.61 25.59
N SER A 102 -2.14 -15.96 24.69
CA SER A 102 -0.87 -15.31 25.02
C SER A 102 -1.07 -14.16 26.00
N LEU A 103 -2.12 -13.35 25.82
CA LEU A 103 -2.43 -12.25 26.73
C LEU A 103 -2.83 -12.76 28.12
N ALA A 104 -3.69 -13.77 28.20
CA ALA A 104 -4.10 -14.39 29.45
C ALA A 104 -2.91 -15.06 30.19
N PHE A 105 -1.99 -15.67 29.44
CA PHE A 105 -0.77 -16.24 30.01
C PHE A 105 0.16 -15.15 30.57
N LEU A 106 0.31 -14.02 29.86
CA LEU A 106 1.11 -12.89 30.31
C LEU A 106 0.53 -12.24 31.56
N THR A 107 -0.79 -12.04 31.63
CA THR A 107 -1.44 -11.47 32.82
C THR A 107 -1.31 -12.39 34.02
N GLN A 108 -1.50 -13.70 33.85
CA GLN A 108 -1.33 -14.68 34.93
C GLN A 108 0.13 -14.78 35.39
N ARG A 109 1.09 -14.57 34.49
CA ARG A 109 2.52 -14.52 34.82
C ARG A 109 2.90 -13.22 35.54
N LEU A 110 2.30 -12.09 35.18
CA LEU A 110 2.48 -10.83 35.92
C LEU A 110 1.94 -10.96 37.35
N ASP A 111 0.72 -11.47 37.49
CA ASP A 111 0.06 -11.64 38.79
C ASP A 111 0.85 -12.56 39.75
N ARG A 112 1.54 -13.58 39.21
CA ARG A 112 2.41 -14.47 40.00
C ARG A 112 3.77 -13.89 40.40
N ASN A 113 4.29 -12.87 39.71
CA ASN A 113 5.65 -12.36 39.92
C ASN A 113 5.70 -10.96 40.54
N VAL A 114 4.56 -10.33 40.80
CA VAL A 114 4.50 -9.06 41.50
C VAL A 114 4.32 -9.34 42.99
N GLU A 115 5.43 -9.40 43.73
CA GLU A 115 5.36 -8.98 45.12
C GLU A 115 4.87 -7.52 45.12
N PRO A 116 3.87 -7.16 45.95
CA PRO A 116 3.39 -5.80 46.01
C PRO A 116 4.52 -4.91 46.55
N VAL A 117 5.27 -4.28 45.65
CA VAL A 117 6.11 -3.15 46.01
C VAL A 117 5.13 -2.06 46.43
N THR A 118 4.88 -2.00 47.73
CA THR A 118 4.04 -0.99 48.35
C THR A 118 4.60 0.37 47.98
N LEU A 119 3.77 1.24 47.41
CA LEU A 119 4.12 2.61 47.00
C LEU A 119 4.88 3.36 48.11
N ASP A 120 4.60 3.02 49.38
CA ASP A 120 5.29 3.53 50.56
C ASP A 120 6.80 3.27 50.59
N ALA A 121 7.25 2.09 50.13
CA ALA A 121 8.68 1.75 50.09
C ALA A 121 9.42 2.55 49.00
N PHE A 122 8.74 2.86 47.90
CA PHE A 122 9.29 3.68 46.83
C PHE A 122 9.33 5.16 47.22
N LEU A 123 8.30 5.65 47.91
CA LEU A 123 8.24 7.03 48.42
C LEU A 123 9.27 7.29 49.53
N GLN A 124 9.48 6.34 50.45
CA GLN A 124 10.52 6.47 51.48
C GLN A 124 11.93 6.51 50.90
N GLY A 125 12.23 5.69 49.89
CA GLY A 125 13.56 5.66 49.27
C GLY A 125 13.91 6.92 48.45
N SER A 126 12.89 7.62 47.92
CA SER A 126 13.06 8.87 47.17
C SER A 126 13.28 10.07 48.07
N LEU A 127 12.56 10.16 49.20
CA LEU A 127 12.67 11.29 50.13
C LEU A 127 14.04 11.36 50.82
N ASP A 128 14.57 10.22 51.27
CA ASP A 128 15.87 10.17 51.96
C ASP A 128 17.04 10.60 51.06
N ARG A 129 16.89 10.43 49.74
CA ARG A 129 17.91 10.79 48.77
C ARG A 129 17.94 12.29 48.48
N GLU A 130 16.77 12.91 48.32
CA GLU A 130 16.65 14.35 48.05
C GLU A 130 16.98 15.21 49.28
N VAL A 131 16.58 14.78 50.49
CA VAL A 131 16.89 15.52 51.73
C VAL A 131 18.41 15.54 51.98
N ARG A 132 19.12 14.45 51.69
CA ARG A 132 20.59 14.39 51.86
C ARG A 132 21.33 15.28 50.85
N GLU A 133 20.81 15.42 49.63
CA GLU A 133 21.40 16.27 48.59
C GLU A 133 21.23 17.77 48.91
N VAL A 134 20.04 18.18 49.38
CA VAL A 134 19.77 19.57 49.75
C VAL A 134 20.57 20.00 51.00
N VAL A 135 20.74 19.12 51.99
CA VAL A 135 21.57 19.42 53.18
C VAL A 135 23.03 19.63 52.79
N SER A 136 23.58 18.84 51.87
CA SER A 136 24.97 19.00 51.42
C SER A 136 25.24 20.29 50.62
N LEU A 137 24.23 20.83 49.92
CA LEU A 137 24.36 22.08 49.17
C LEU A 137 24.26 23.33 50.05
N THR A 138 23.70 23.22 51.26
CA THR A 138 23.50 24.40 52.13
C THR A 138 24.67 24.64 53.09
N GLU A 139 25.56 23.65 53.24
CA GLU A 139 26.67 23.71 54.21
C GLU A 139 27.96 24.30 53.62
N ASP A 140 28.10 24.34 52.29
CA ASP A 140 29.32 24.83 51.60
C ASP A 140 29.32 26.35 51.29
N ASP A 141 28.17 27.03 51.36
CA ASP A 141 28.05 28.45 50.95
C ASP A 141 28.20 29.49 52.08
N PHE A 142 28.47 29.06 53.33
CA PHE A 142 28.68 29.98 54.47
C PHE A 142 30.15 30.11 54.92
N SER A 143 31.12 29.97 54.01
CA SER A 143 32.51 30.37 54.28
C SER A 143 32.65 31.91 54.24
N LYS A 144 32.42 32.52 55.42
CA LYS A 144 32.49 33.95 55.74
C LYS A 144 33.89 34.59 55.63
N ASP A 145 34.90 33.89 55.14
CA ASP A 145 36.30 34.37 55.18
C ASP A 145 36.80 35.07 53.91
N ARG A 146 35.98 35.18 52.85
CA ARG A 146 36.38 35.86 51.60
C ARG A 146 35.98 37.33 51.45
N VAL A 147 35.19 37.86 52.39
CA VAL A 147 34.65 39.24 52.30
C VAL A 147 35.58 40.28 52.95
N LEU A 148 36.55 39.88 53.78
CA LEU A 148 37.52 40.80 54.39
C LEU A 148 38.73 41.13 53.50
N ASP A 149 39.04 40.29 52.51
CA ASP A 149 40.23 40.47 51.66
C ASP A 149 40.02 41.49 50.52
N LEU A 150 38.76 41.80 50.20
CA LEU A 150 38.41 42.80 49.16
C LEU A 150 38.28 44.23 49.72
N VAL A 151 38.24 44.42 51.04
CA VAL A 151 38.04 45.74 51.69
C VAL A 151 39.36 46.35 52.19
N LEU A 152 40.43 45.55 52.33
CA LEU A 152 41.75 46.02 52.79
C LEU A 152 42.75 46.35 51.66
N SER A 153 42.43 46.03 50.41
CA SER A 153 43.29 46.29 49.25
C SER A 153 43.14 47.71 48.66
N ASP A 154 42.23 48.54 49.19
CA ASP A 154 41.92 49.87 48.65
C ASP A 154 42.31 51.04 49.58
N ASN A 155 43.19 50.81 50.57
CA ASN A 155 43.63 51.85 51.52
C ASN A 155 45.15 52.07 51.58
N THR A 156 45.84 51.82 50.47
CA THR A 156 47.19 52.37 50.23
C THR A 156 47.27 53.01 48.84
N ARG A 157 46.64 54.18 48.70
CA ARG A 157 47.18 55.28 47.89
C ARG A 157 46.55 56.61 48.27
#